data_AF-A0A1I3XSF8-F1
#
_entry.id   AF-A0A1I3XSF8-F1
#
_cell.length_a   1.000
_cell.length_b   1.000
_cell.length_c   1.000
_cell.angle_alpha   90.00
_cell.angle_beta   90.00
_cell.angle_gamma   90.00
#
_symmetry.space_group_name_H-M   'P 1'
#
loop_
_entity.id
_entity.type
_entity.pdbx_description
1 polymer ?
#
loop_
_entity_poly.entity_id
_entity_poly.type
_entity_poly.pdbx_seq_one_letter_code
_entity_poly.pdbx_strand_id
1 'polypeptide(L)'
;MKNKKKILSLILFFSFITYGCSINDHNTPSIVFNHSDNFLSALPIPVPKNEHEYHELVNKANEGDAEANWMLAVILQTEKRYRGAMKRYQLSISRNDKYKLKSMVNLGFVLQSEHNYAKAREFFELAGKSGEFGGYRALGVNYLNGIGVKQHINKAKEYFEKGSQIGCHECAYYVEHWNDVVKLKQLERLELSGK
;
A
#
# COMPACT_ATOMS: atom_id res chain seq x y z
N MET A 1 50.30 12.32 42.22
CA MET A 1 50.20 11.69 43.56
C MET A 1 48.89 12.15 44.20
N LYS A 2 47.78 11.40 44.07
CA LYS A 2 47.22 10.42 45.04
C LYS A 2 47.05 10.92 46.49
N ASN A 3 45.81 11.18 46.91
CA ASN A 3 45.07 10.52 48.01
C ASN A 3 43.84 11.39 48.39
N LYS A 4 42.58 10.96 48.30
CA LYS A 4 41.82 9.79 48.81
C LYS A 4 40.86 10.22 49.95
N LYS A 5 39.58 9.92 49.70
CA LYS A 5 38.48 9.62 50.64
C LYS A 5 37.74 10.81 51.30
N LYS A 6 36.48 10.98 50.90
CA LYS A 6 35.31 10.74 51.78
C LYS A 6 34.14 10.22 50.93
N ILE A 7 33.74 8.99 51.22
CA ILE A 7 32.51 8.33 50.74
C ILE A 7 31.41 8.81 51.68
N LEU A 8 30.32 9.36 51.13
CA LEU A 8 29.05 9.41 51.84
C LEU A 8 27.93 9.02 50.86
N SER A 9 27.31 7.90 51.19
CA SER A 9 26.12 7.34 50.56
C SER A 9 24.94 8.31 50.68
N LEU A 10 24.25 8.58 49.56
CA LEU A 10 22.84 8.97 49.62
C LEU A 10 22.10 8.43 48.39
N ILE A 11 21.51 7.25 48.59
CA ILE A 11 20.45 6.69 47.76
C ILE A 11 19.21 7.54 48.00
N LEU A 12 18.73 8.27 46.98
CA LEU A 12 17.37 8.83 46.99
C LEU A 12 16.75 8.74 45.60
N PHE A 13 15.91 7.71 45.47
CA PHE A 13 14.71 7.59 44.64
C PHE A 13 14.77 8.13 43.21
N PHE A 14 14.88 7.19 42.27
CA PHE A 14 14.26 7.23 40.96
C PHE A 14 12.79 7.68 41.11
N SER A 15 12.51 8.98 40.97
CA SER A 15 11.20 9.40 40.52
C SER A 15 11.15 9.15 39.02
N PHE A 16 10.75 7.93 38.65
CA PHE A 16 10.09 7.68 37.39
C PHE A 16 8.93 8.68 37.33
N ILE A 17 9.14 9.83 36.70
CA ILE A 17 8.03 10.53 36.07
C ILE A 17 7.67 9.61 34.91
N THR A 18 6.81 8.63 35.19
CA THR A 18 6.03 8.02 34.14
C THR A 18 5.29 9.17 33.50
N TYR A 19 5.75 9.60 32.34
CA TYR A 19 4.86 10.19 31.36
C TYR A 19 3.84 9.09 31.02
N GLY A 20 2.84 8.95 31.89
CA GLY A 20 1.58 8.31 31.56
C GLY A 20 0.87 9.23 30.61
N CYS A 21 1.38 9.36 29.38
CA CYS A 21 0.55 9.80 28.29
C CYS A 21 -0.32 8.59 27.94
N SER A 22 -1.43 8.46 28.68
CA SER A 22 -2.56 7.64 28.27
C SER A 22 -3.16 8.31 27.03
N ILE A 23 -2.56 8.07 25.86
CA ILE A 23 -3.19 8.37 24.57
C ILE A 23 -4.24 7.27 24.37
N ASN A 24 -5.38 7.39 25.05
CA ASN A 24 -6.57 6.64 24.68
C ASN A 24 -7.34 7.51 23.67
N ASP A 25 -7.24 7.04 22.42
CA ASP A 25 -8.11 7.17 21.25
C ASP A 25 -8.75 8.54 20.95
N HIS A 26 -8.36 9.23 19.88
CA HIS A 26 -8.97 8.99 18.56
C HIS A 26 -7.92 8.90 17.43
N ASN A 27 -7.30 7.74 17.24
CA ASN A 27 -6.41 7.51 16.07
C ASN A 27 -6.78 6.25 15.28
N THR A 28 -7.94 5.67 15.61
CA THR A 28 -8.60 4.60 14.87
C THR A 28 -9.12 5.14 13.53
N PRO A 29 -8.65 4.59 12.39
CA PRO A 29 -9.14 4.88 11.04
C PRO A 29 -10.67 4.95 10.93
N SER A 30 -11.21 5.98 10.26
CA SER A 30 -12.67 6.15 10.10
C SER A 30 -13.34 4.95 9.41
N ILE A 31 -12.61 4.29 8.50
CA ILE A 31 -13.02 3.07 7.80
C ILE A 31 -13.35 1.91 8.77
N VAL A 32 -12.83 1.91 10.00
CA VAL A 32 -13.19 0.91 11.02
C VAL A 32 -14.67 1.02 11.39
N PHE A 33 -15.21 2.23 11.41
CA PHE A 33 -16.60 2.49 11.77
C PHE A 33 -17.52 2.60 10.55
N ASN A 34 -16.99 3.09 9.42
CA ASN A 34 -17.77 3.44 8.23
C ASN A 34 -17.20 2.77 6.97
N HIS A 35 -17.60 1.52 6.72
CA HIS A 35 -17.34 0.81 5.47
C HIS A 35 -18.60 0.11 4.97
N SER A 36 -18.76 -0.03 3.65
CA SER A 36 -19.86 -0.84 3.11
C SER A 36 -19.54 -2.33 3.28
N ASP A 37 -20.57 -3.16 3.50
CA ASP A 37 -20.41 -4.61 3.61
C ASP A 37 -19.72 -5.22 2.37
N ASN A 38 -19.90 -4.58 1.21
CA ASN A 38 -19.32 -4.97 -0.07
C ASN A 38 -17.89 -4.46 -0.31
N PHE A 39 -17.40 -3.49 0.46
CA PHE A 39 -16.08 -2.90 0.24
C PHE A 39 -14.95 -3.94 0.36
N LEU A 40 -15.20 -5.08 1.04
CA LEU A 40 -14.15 -5.92 1.64
C LEU A 40 -14.41 -7.43 1.52
N SER A 41 -15.42 -7.87 0.78
CA SER A 41 -15.70 -9.30 0.57
C SER A 41 -14.56 -10.04 -0.16
N ALA A 42 -13.61 -9.30 -0.74
CA ALA A 42 -12.42 -9.81 -1.42
C ALA A 42 -11.16 -9.86 -0.53
N LEU A 43 -11.22 -9.41 0.73
CA LEU A 43 -10.07 -9.44 1.63
C LEU A 43 -10.02 -10.72 2.48
N PRO A 44 -8.81 -11.19 2.85
CA PRO A 44 -8.65 -12.47 3.54
C PRO A 44 -8.94 -12.39 5.05
N ILE A 45 -8.90 -11.20 5.68
CA ILE A 45 -9.41 -10.96 7.05
C ILE A 45 -10.61 -10.00 6.97
N PRO A 46 -11.69 -10.23 7.75
CA PRO A 46 -12.70 -9.21 7.99
C PRO A 46 -12.06 -7.92 8.53
N VAL A 47 -12.48 -6.77 8.01
CA VAL A 47 -12.02 -5.49 8.55
C VAL A 47 -12.54 -5.33 9.97
N PRO A 48 -11.71 -4.80 10.89
CA PRO A 48 -12.16 -4.49 12.23
C PRO A 48 -13.39 -3.59 12.21
N LYS A 49 -14.43 -4.01 12.92
CA LYS A 49 -15.74 -3.33 12.95
C LYS A 49 -15.88 -2.31 14.08
N ASN A 50 -14.90 -2.29 14.97
CA ASN A 50 -14.86 -1.43 16.13
C ASN A 50 -13.40 -1.21 16.56
N GLU A 51 -13.25 -0.29 17.51
CA GLU A 51 -11.94 0.11 18.03
C GLU A 51 -11.17 -1.07 18.65
N HIS A 52 -11.87 -1.96 19.36
CA HIS A 52 -11.25 -3.12 20.01
C HIS A 52 -10.63 -4.08 18.98
N GLU A 53 -11.39 -4.47 17.96
CA GLU A 53 -10.90 -5.32 16.87
C GLU A 53 -9.73 -4.66 16.10
N TYR A 54 -9.75 -3.33 15.95
CA TYR A 54 -8.66 -2.60 15.31
C TYR A 54 -7.37 -2.67 16.16
N HIS A 55 -7.45 -2.48 17.47
CA HIS A 55 -6.30 -2.62 18.36
C HIS A 55 -5.78 -4.05 18.41
N GLU A 56 -6.66 -5.06 18.38
CA GLU A 56 -6.26 -6.46 18.29
C GLU A 56 -5.47 -6.73 16.99
N LEU A 57 -5.95 -6.21 15.85
CA LEU A 57 -5.25 -6.28 14.57
C LEU A 57 -3.87 -5.62 14.64
N VAL A 58 -3.78 -4.44 15.26
CA VAL A 58 -2.51 -3.73 15.45
C VAL A 58 -1.53 -4.57 16.29
N ASN A 59 -2.00 -5.17 17.38
CA ASN A 59 -1.18 -6.02 18.25
C ASN A 59 -0.65 -7.24 17.50
N LYS A 60 -1.53 -8.01 16.82
CA LYS A 60 -1.13 -9.15 15.98
C LYS A 60 -0.09 -8.77 14.94
N ALA A 61 -0.31 -7.64 14.26
CA ALA A 61 0.63 -7.15 13.26
C ALA A 61 2.01 -6.81 13.84
N ASN A 62 2.05 -6.26 15.06
CA ASN A 62 3.28 -5.92 15.77
C ASN A 62 4.00 -7.17 16.33
N GLU A 63 3.24 -8.22 16.67
CA GLU A 63 3.75 -9.54 17.08
C GLU A 63 4.31 -10.35 15.91
N GLY A 64 4.09 -9.88 14.67
CA GLY A 64 4.71 -10.44 13.47
C GLY A 64 3.75 -11.15 12.53
N ASP A 65 2.45 -11.17 12.83
CA ASP A 65 1.44 -11.74 11.94
C ASP A 65 1.44 -11.02 10.58
N ALA A 66 1.75 -11.77 9.52
CA ALA A 66 1.90 -11.23 8.17
C ALA A 66 0.58 -10.68 7.61
N GLU A 67 -0.53 -11.30 7.99
CA GLU A 67 -1.85 -10.98 7.47
C GLU A 67 -2.45 -9.75 8.14
N ALA A 68 -2.35 -9.69 9.46
CA ALA A 68 -2.68 -8.50 10.23
C ALA A 68 -1.82 -7.31 9.79
N ASN A 69 -0.52 -7.53 9.54
CA ASN A 69 0.35 -6.47 9.01
C ASN A 69 -0.10 -5.96 7.64
N TRP A 70 -0.44 -6.85 6.72
CA TRP A 70 -0.92 -6.45 5.39
C TRP A 70 -2.27 -5.75 5.45
N MET A 71 -3.22 -6.28 6.22
CA MET A 71 -4.54 -5.66 6.41
C MET A 71 -4.42 -4.25 7.01
N LEU A 72 -3.58 -4.09 8.03
CA LEU A 72 -3.34 -2.77 8.62
C LEU A 72 -2.66 -1.83 7.63
N ALA A 73 -1.81 -2.32 6.73
CA ALA A 73 -1.25 -1.50 5.65
C ALA A 73 -2.34 -0.98 4.69
N VAL A 74 -3.30 -1.85 4.33
CA VAL A 74 -4.44 -1.50 3.47
C VAL A 74 -5.31 -0.44 4.14
N ILE A 75 -5.68 -0.63 5.41
CA ILE A 75 -6.47 0.35 6.19
C ILE A 75 -5.76 1.71 6.25
N LEU A 76 -4.45 1.71 6.50
CA LEU A 76 -3.67 2.95 6.53
C LEU A 76 -3.63 3.62 5.15
N GLN A 77 -3.55 2.84 4.06
CA GLN A 77 -3.59 3.37 2.70
C GLN A 77 -4.94 4.00 2.37
N THR A 78 -6.07 3.35 2.73
CA THR A 78 -7.42 3.87 2.44
C THR A 78 -7.68 5.20 3.16
N GLU A 79 -7.12 5.37 4.35
CA GLU A 79 -7.13 6.63 5.11
C GLU A 79 -6.05 7.64 4.68
N LYS A 80 -5.31 7.35 3.60
CA LYS A 80 -4.20 8.19 3.11
C LYS A 80 -3.07 8.40 4.13
N ARG A 81 -2.94 7.50 5.11
CA ARG A 81 -1.84 7.44 6.09
C ARG A 81 -0.62 6.74 5.48
N TYR A 82 -0.13 7.29 4.37
CA TYR A 82 0.84 6.64 3.48
C TYR A 82 2.14 6.21 4.16
N ARG A 83 2.73 7.04 5.03
CA ARG A 83 3.94 6.69 5.77
C ARG A 83 3.80 5.35 6.52
N GLY A 84 2.67 5.15 7.19
CA GLY A 84 2.39 3.92 7.93
C GLY A 84 2.15 2.73 6.99
N ALA A 85 1.37 2.93 5.93
CA ALA A 85 1.09 1.92 4.92
C ALA A 85 2.39 1.42 4.25
N MET A 86 3.25 2.35 3.80
CA MET A 86 4.54 2.04 3.18
C MET A 86 5.43 1.21 4.09
N LYS A 87 5.56 1.58 5.38
CA LYS A 87 6.37 0.83 6.35
C LYS A 87 5.91 -0.63 6.45
N ARG A 88 4.59 -0.86 6.47
CA ARG A 88 4.02 -2.20 6.57
C ARG A 88 4.14 -3.02 5.29
N TYR A 89 3.95 -2.40 4.12
CA TYR A 89 4.21 -3.07 2.84
C TYR A 89 5.68 -3.43 2.66
N GLN A 90 6.59 -2.52 3.01
CA GLN A 90 8.03 -2.78 3.00
C GLN A 90 8.42 -3.92 3.94
N LEU A 91 7.80 -3.99 5.12
CA LEU A 91 8.01 -5.10 6.06
C LEU A 91 7.55 -6.44 5.49
N SER A 92 6.42 -6.47 4.78
CA SER A 92 5.95 -7.69 4.10
C SER A 92 6.90 -8.13 2.99
N ILE A 93 7.41 -7.17 2.21
CA ILE A 93 8.40 -7.42 1.16
C ILE A 93 9.72 -7.95 1.75
N SER A 94 10.22 -7.34 2.82
CA SER A 94 11.50 -7.73 3.44
C SER A 94 11.43 -9.10 4.12
N ARG A 95 10.28 -9.47 4.69
CA ARG A 95 10.03 -10.79 5.27
C ARG A 95 9.83 -11.89 4.22
N ASN A 96 9.63 -11.52 2.95
CA ASN A 96 9.25 -12.45 1.90
C ASN A 96 8.00 -13.27 2.27
N ASP A 97 7.00 -12.62 2.87
CA ASP A 97 5.78 -13.29 3.33
C ASP A 97 4.76 -13.53 2.19
N LYS A 98 3.66 -14.22 2.52
CA LYS A 98 2.60 -14.55 1.55
C LYS A 98 1.94 -13.33 0.88
N TYR A 99 2.11 -12.12 1.43
CA TYR A 99 1.58 -10.88 0.87
C TYR A 99 2.61 -10.05 0.11
N LYS A 100 3.88 -10.48 0.04
CA LYS A 100 4.97 -9.71 -0.59
C LYS A 100 4.58 -9.16 -1.97
N LEU A 101 4.02 -9.98 -2.85
CA LEU A 101 3.71 -9.54 -4.22
C LEU A 101 2.57 -8.51 -4.26
N LYS A 102 1.51 -8.74 -3.49
CA LYS A 102 0.41 -7.78 -3.30
C LYS A 102 0.92 -6.48 -2.67
N SER A 103 1.83 -6.57 -1.71
CA SER A 103 2.50 -5.43 -1.07
C SER A 103 3.34 -4.63 -2.06
N MET A 104 4.01 -5.25 -3.03
CA MET A 104 4.73 -4.52 -4.09
C MET A 104 3.78 -3.67 -4.92
N VAL A 105 2.64 -4.24 -5.33
CA VAL A 105 1.62 -3.51 -6.09
C VAL A 105 1.05 -2.36 -5.27
N ASN A 106 0.62 -2.61 -4.03
CA ASN A 106 0.03 -1.57 -3.18
C ASN A 106 1.04 -0.48 -2.82
N LEU A 107 2.30 -0.83 -2.55
CA LEU A 107 3.37 0.14 -2.36
C LEU A 107 3.59 0.98 -3.61
N GLY A 108 3.50 0.38 -4.80
CA GLY A 108 3.50 1.10 -6.07
C GLY A 108 2.39 2.15 -6.13
N PHE A 109 1.16 1.80 -5.79
CA PHE A 109 0.05 2.77 -5.75
C PHE A 109 0.25 3.87 -4.71
N VAL A 110 0.72 3.55 -3.50
CA VAL A 110 1.04 4.57 -2.49
C VAL A 110 2.12 5.53 -3.01
N LEU A 111 3.17 5.03 -3.65
CA LEU A 111 4.21 5.85 -4.26
C LEU A 111 3.67 6.74 -5.38
N GLN A 112 2.71 6.28 -6.18
CA GLN A 112 2.03 7.14 -7.16
C GLN A 112 1.24 8.27 -6.49
N SER A 113 0.53 7.97 -5.39
CA SER A 113 -0.21 8.98 -4.62
C SER A 113 0.71 10.02 -3.98
N GLU A 114 1.95 9.66 -3.66
CA GLU A 114 3.00 10.57 -3.21
C GLU A 114 3.85 11.13 -4.38
N HIS A 115 3.39 10.99 -5.62
CA HIS A 115 4.05 11.48 -6.85
C HIS A 115 5.46 10.92 -7.11
N ASN A 116 5.84 9.82 -6.45
CA ASN A 116 7.07 9.08 -6.72
C ASN A 116 6.86 8.03 -7.83
N TYR A 117 6.56 8.52 -9.04
CA TYR A 117 6.18 7.68 -10.16
C TYR A 117 7.29 6.74 -10.65
N ALA A 118 8.55 7.17 -10.59
CA ALA A 118 9.67 6.34 -11.02
C ALA A 118 9.78 5.07 -10.16
N LYS A 119 9.75 5.24 -8.84
CA LYS A 119 9.80 4.12 -7.91
C LYS A 119 8.54 3.27 -7.94
N ALA A 120 7.37 3.88 -8.15
CA ALA A 120 6.15 3.13 -8.36
C ALA A 120 6.25 2.17 -9.55
N ARG A 121 6.79 2.64 -10.68
CA ARG A 121 7.01 1.79 -11.86
C ARG A 121 7.93 0.61 -11.57
N GLU A 122 9.03 0.83 -10.83
CA GLU A 122 9.95 -0.24 -10.44
C GLU A 122 9.22 -1.35 -9.66
N PHE A 123 8.39 -0.98 -8.68
CA PHE A 123 7.61 -1.96 -7.91
C PHE A 123 6.55 -2.68 -8.75
N PHE A 124 5.86 -1.97 -9.66
CA PHE A 124 4.91 -2.61 -10.57
C PHE A 124 5.60 -3.58 -11.53
N GLU A 125 6.76 -3.21 -12.08
CA GLU A 125 7.53 -4.10 -12.95
C GLU A 125 8.00 -5.34 -12.20
N LEU A 126 8.50 -5.16 -10.96
CA LEU A 126 8.95 -6.27 -10.13
C LEU A 126 7.79 -7.21 -9.77
N ALA A 127 6.62 -6.68 -9.42
CA ALA A 127 5.43 -7.47 -9.13
C ALA A 127 4.99 -8.29 -10.36
N GLY A 128 4.87 -7.65 -11.53
CA GLY A 128 4.50 -8.32 -12.78
C GLY A 128 5.49 -9.41 -13.19
N LYS A 129 6.79 -9.12 -13.12
CA LYS A 129 7.87 -10.11 -13.38
C LYS A 129 7.85 -11.28 -12.40
N SER A 130 7.31 -11.07 -11.20
CA SER A 130 7.19 -12.09 -10.15
C SER A 130 5.85 -12.84 -10.21
N GLY A 131 5.04 -12.66 -11.26
CA GLY A 131 3.78 -13.38 -11.46
C GLY A 131 2.55 -12.72 -10.83
N GLU A 132 2.68 -11.54 -10.24
CA GLU A 132 1.55 -10.78 -9.71
C GLU A 132 1.01 -9.82 -10.77
N PHE A 133 -0.10 -10.19 -11.39
CA PHE A 133 -0.64 -9.50 -12.54
C PHE A 133 -1.04 -8.05 -12.24
N GLY A 134 -1.31 -7.71 -10.98
CA GLY A 134 -1.60 -6.34 -10.56
C GLY A 134 -0.52 -5.35 -10.97
N GLY A 135 0.74 -5.78 -11.03
CA GLY A 135 1.87 -4.97 -11.48
C GLY A 135 1.78 -4.60 -12.97
N TYR A 136 1.60 -5.59 -13.84
CA TYR A 136 1.46 -5.34 -15.28
C TYR A 136 0.18 -4.60 -15.63
N ARG A 137 -0.93 -4.90 -14.93
CA ARG A 137 -2.17 -4.13 -15.06
C ARG A 137 -1.96 -2.65 -14.77
N ALA A 138 -1.31 -2.32 -13.66
CA ALA A 138 -1.01 -0.93 -13.29
C ALA A 138 -0.12 -0.24 -14.34
N LEU A 139 0.89 -0.93 -14.88
CA LEU A 139 1.73 -0.37 -15.96
C LEU A 139 0.96 -0.14 -17.25
N GLY A 140 0.07 -1.05 -17.63
CA GLY A 140 -0.84 -0.89 -18.77
C GLY A 140 -1.66 0.39 -18.63
N VAL A 141 -2.33 0.58 -17.48
CA VAL A 141 -3.10 1.79 -17.18
C VAL A 141 -2.23 3.04 -17.18
N ASN A 142 -1.04 3.00 -16.59
CA ASN A 142 -0.13 4.14 -16.52
C ASN A 142 0.29 4.62 -17.91
N TYR A 143 0.66 3.70 -18.80
CA TYR A 143 1.03 4.06 -20.18
C TYR A 143 -0.19 4.47 -21.02
N LEU A 144 -1.37 3.91 -20.75
CA LEU A 144 -2.60 4.26 -21.45
C LEU A 144 -3.04 5.69 -21.13
N ASN A 145 -2.88 6.11 -19.88
CA ASN A 145 -3.37 7.41 -19.38
C ASN A 145 -2.25 8.46 -19.18
N GLY A 146 -0.98 8.08 -19.34
CA GLY A 146 0.15 8.98 -19.10
C GLY A 146 0.40 9.27 -17.60
N ILE A 147 0.09 8.34 -16.71
CA ILE A 147 0.28 8.53 -15.27
C ILE A 147 1.77 8.36 -14.93
N GLY A 148 2.45 9.47 -14.66
CA GLY A 148 3.87 9.50 -14.33
C GLY A 148 4.80 9.15 -15.50
N VAL A 149 4.26 9.01 -16.73
CA VAL A 149 4.97 8.71 -17.98
C VAL A 149 4.29 9.44 -19.13
N LYS A 150 5.00 9.64 -20.25
CA LYS A 150 4.32 10.05 -21.49
C LYS A 150 3.35 8.94 -21.93
N GLN A 151 2.13 9.31 -22.31
CA GLN A 151 1.15 8.38 -22.86
C GLN A 151 1.76 7.61 -24.03
N HIS A 152 1.60 6.28 -24.01
CA HIS A 152 2.14 5.40 -25.03
C HIS A 152 1.22 4.18 -25.22
N ILE A 153 0.21 4.36 -26.06
CA ILE A 153 -0.90 3.41 -26.28
C ILE A 153 -0.39 1.99 -26.59
N ASN A 154 0.53 1.82 -27.56
CA ASN A 154 1.03 0.47 -27.89
C ASN A 154 1.76 -0.22 -26.73
N LYS A 155 2.48 0.55 -25.91
CA LYS A 155 3.21 0.02 -24.76
C LYS A 155 2.26 -0.36 -23.62
N ALA A 156 1.13 0.34 -23.51
CA ALA A 156 0.05 -0.08 -22.62
C ALA A 156 -0.51 -1.45 -23.03
N LYS A 157 -0.73 -1.67 -24.33
CA LYS A 157 -1.18 -2.97 -24.85
C LYS A 157 -0.21 -4.09 -24.48
N GLU A 158 1.09 -3.90 -24.70
CA GLU A 158 2.13 -4.88 -24.34
C GLU A 158 2.08 -5.28 -22.86
N TYR A 159 1.82 -4.32 -21.96
CA TYR A 159 1.67 -4.62 -20.54
C TYR A 159 0.35 -5.34 -20.22
N PHE A 160 -0.76 -5.00 -20.88
CA PHE A 160 -2.00 -5.77 -20.72
C PHE A 160 -1.86 -7.19 -21.27
N GLU A 161 -1.16 -7.39 -22.39
CA GLU A 161 -0.84 -8.73 -22.92
C GLU A 161 -0.03 -9.54 -21.92
N LYS A 162 1.02 -8.95 -21.34
CA LYS A 162 1.80 -9.59 -20.26
C LYS A 162 0.94 -9.94 -19.05
N GLY A 163 0.05 -9.04 -18.62
CA GLY A 163 -0.87 -9.29 -17.51
C GLY A 163 -1.84 -10.44 -17.81
N SER A 164 -2.39 -10.47 -19.03
CA SER A 164 -3.29 -11.53 -19.50
C SER A 164 -2.63 -12.92 -19.46
N GLN A 165 -1.36 -13.00 -19.91
CA GLN A 165 -0.57 -14.24 -19.89
C GLN A 165 -0.37 -14.83 -18.49
N ILE A 166 -0.45 -14.01 -17.44
CA ILE A 166 -0.34 -14.44 -16.03
C ILE A 166 -1.69 -14.37 -15.28
N GLY A 167 -2.80 -14.45 -16.01
CA GLY A 167 -4.14 -14.69 -15.43
C GLY A 167 -4.99 -13.45 -15.15
N CYS A 168 -4.58 -12.26 -15.61
CA CYS A 168 -5.42 -11.06 -15.48
C CYS A 168 -6.56 -11.05 -16.51
N HIS A 169 -7.76 -11.46 -16.10
CA HIS A 169 -8.95 -11.42 -16.96
C HIS A 169 -9.31 -10.00 -17.42
N GLU A 170 -9.16 -8.99 -16.56
CA GLU A 170 -9.38 -7.57 -16.93
C GLU A 170 -8.40 -7.14 -18.03
N CYS A 171 -7.15 -7.57 -17.96
CA CYS A 171 -6.14 -7.27 -18.96
C CYS A 171 -6.45 -7.98 -20.28
N ALA A 172 -6.91 -9.24 -20.23
CA ALA A 172 -7.37 -9.97 -21.41
C ALA A 172 -8.52 -9.24 -22.11
N TYR A 173 -9.49 -8.76 -21.33
CA TYR A 173 -10.61 -7.96 -21.85
C TYR A 173 -10.13 -6.69 -22.56
N TYR A 174 -9.19 -5.94 -21.98
CA TYR A 174 -8.58 -4.77 -22.62
C TYR A 174 -7.91 -5.12 -23.96
N VAL A 175 -7.22 -6.25 -24.04
CA VAL A 175 -6.53 -6.71 -25.27
C VAL A 175 -7.53 -7.11 -26.34
N GLU A 176 -8.59 -7.82 -25.98
CA GLU A 176 -9.66 -8.24 -26.90
C GLU A 176 -10.42 -7.05 -27.48
N HIS A 177 -10.72 -6.05 -26.64
CA HIS A 177 -11.48 -4.85 -27.01
C HIS A 177 -10.58 -3.65 -27.33
N TRP A 178 -9.34 -3.90 -27.75
CA TRP A 178 -8.32 -2.85 -27.85
C TRP A 178 -8.69 -1.72 -28.81
N ASN A 179 -9.35 -2.03 -29.93
CA ASN A 179 -9.77 -1.03 -30.90
C ASN A 179 -10.76 -0.02 -30.28
N ASP A 180 -11.68 -0.49 -29.44
CA ASP A 180 -12.64 0.37 -28.75
C ASP A 180 -11.94 1.24 -27.70
N VAL A 181 -10.98 0.66 -26.97
CA VAL A 181 -10.14 1.40 -26.00
C VAL A 181 -9.39 2.54 -26.70
N VAL A 182 -8.77 2.28 -27.86
CA VAL A 182 -8.05 3.30 -28.64
C VAL A 182 -9.00 4.39 -29.12
N LYS A 183 -10.18 4.01 -29.64
CA LYS A 183 -11.20 4.94 -30.11
C LYS A 183 -11.66 5.87 -28.98
N LEU A 184 -11.97 5.32 -27.80
CA LEU A 184 -12.36 6.10 -26.62
C LEU A 184 -11.26 7.09 -26.22
N LYS A 185 -9.99 6.68 -26.21
CA LYS A 185 -8.87 7.57 -25.86
C LYS A 185 -8.66 8.71 -26.88
N GLN A 186 -8.96 8.48 -28.15
CA GLN A 186 -8.93 9.53 -29.16
C GLN A 186 -10.07 10.53 -28.95
N LEU A 187 -11.27 10.06 -28.62
CA LEU A 187 -12.42 10.91 -28.33
C LEU A 187 -12.16 11.80 -27.11
N GLU A 188 -11.66 11.24 -26.00
CA GLU A 188 -11.27 12.01 -24.80
C GLU A 188 -10.29 13.14 -25.15
N ARG A 189 -9.31 12.89 -26.03
CA ARG A 189 -8.35 13.91 -26.45
C ARG A 189 -9.02 15.04 -27.23
N LEU A 190 -9.95 14.71 -28.12
CA LEU A 190 -10.69 15.71 -28.91
C LEU A 190 -11.53 16.61 -28.00
N GLU A 191 -12.25 16.03 -27.04
CA GLU A 191 -13.06 16.78 -26.07
C GLU A 191 -12.22 17.73 -25.20
N LEU A 192 -11.00 17.32 -24.83
CA LEU A 192 -10.08 18.15 -24.05
C LEU A 192 -9.44 19.28 -24.90
N SER A 193 -9.31 19.08 -26.21
CA SER A 193 -8.73 20.08 -27.13
C SER A 193 -9.73 21.13 -27.64
N GLY A 194 -11.03 20.87 -27.50
CA GLY A 194 -12.11 21.76 -27.92
C GLY A 194 -12.65 22.68 -26.81
N LYS A 195 -12.01 22.69 -25.63
CA LYS A 195 -12.26 23.62 -24.51
C LYS A 195 -11.12 24.61 -24.41
#